data_AF-A0A920DWS1-F1
#
_entry.id   AF-A0A920DWS1-F1
#
_cell.length_a   1.000
_cell.length_b   1.000
_cell.length_c   1.000
_cell.angle_alpha   90.00
_cell.angle_beta   90.00
_cell.angle_gamma   90.00
#
_symmetry.space_group_name_H-M   'P 1'
#
loop_
_entity.id
_entity.type
_entity.pdbx_description
1 polymer ?
#
loop_
_entity_poly.entity_id
_entity_poly.type
_entity_poly.pdbx_seq_one_letter_code
_entity_poly.pdbx_strand_id
1 'polypeptide(L)' 'MKQQLITKQLLKKIISFIEENKFELVETFAEKIAEMVIKDFDVNWIKLRVSKPGALRFSKDVGVIIERTSKDYE' A
#
# COMPACT_ATOMS: atom_id res chain seq x y z
N MET A 1 12.28 17.74 -0.97
CA MET A 1 11.39 16.64 -0.55
C MET A 1 12.11 15.34 -0.84
N LYS A 2 12.56 14.60 0.19
CA LYS A 2 13.21 13.28 -0.01
C LYS A 2 12.12 12.27 -0.33
N GLN A 3 12.07 11.80 -1.57
CA GLN A 3 11.31 10.60 -1.92
C GLN A 3 12.04 9.41 -1.28
N GLN A 4 11.45 8.72 -0.31
CA GLN A 4 12.01 7.47 0.21
C GLN A 4 12.01 6.47 -0.97
N LEU A 5 13.17 6.09 -1.46
CA LEU A 5 13.31 5.07 -2.50
C LEU A 5 12.82 3.73 -1.96
N ILE A 6 12.05 2.99 -2.77
CA ILE A 6 11.60 1.64 -2.44
C ILE A 6 12.83 0.75 -2.20
N THR A 7 13.02 0.29 -0.96
CA THR A 7 14.14 -0.57 -0.61
C THR A 7 13.82 -2.04 -0.90
N LYS A 8 14.86 -2.86 -1.10
CA LYS A 8 14.68 -4.32 -1.27
C LYS A 8 14.02 -4.98 -0.07
N GLN A 9 14.26 -4.47 1.14
CA GLN A 9 13.66 -4.97 2.37
C GLN A 9 12.16 -4.67 2.42
N LEU A 10 11.77 -3.43 2.06
CA LEU A 10 10.37 -3.02 1.98
C LEU A 10 9.59 -3.89 1.00
N LEU A 11 10.14 -4.13 -0.21
CA LEU A 11 9.49 -4.99 -1.21
C LEU A 11 9.26 -6.41 -0.68
N LYS A 12 10.28 -7.01 -0.06
CA LYS A 12 10.14 -8.36 0.51
C LYS A 12 9.05 -8.41 1.58
N LYS A 13 9.03 -7.42 2.49
CA LYS A 13 8.04 -7.34 3.56
C LYS A 13 6.63 -7.18 3.02
N ILE A 14 6.44 -6.32 2.02
CA ILE A 14 5.14 -6.14 1.34
C ILE A 14 4.70 -7.45 0.71
N ILE A 15 5.56 -8.13 -0.08
CA ILE A 15 5.19 -9.39 -0.74
C ILE A 15 4.77 -10.45 0.29
N SER A 16 5.59 -10.70 1.32
CA SER A 16 5.25 -11.68 2.35
C SER A 16 3.93 -11.35 3.06
N PHE A 17 3.70 -10.07 3.38
CA PHE A 17 2.45 -9.65 3.99
C PHE A 17 1.23 -9.91 3.09
N ILE A 18 1.35 -9.68 1.79
CA ILE A 18 0.28 -9.93 0.82
C ILE A 18 0.01 -11.44 0.70
N GLU A 19 1.05 -12.27 0.71
CA GLU A 19 0.92 -13.73 0.60
C GLU A 19 0.28 -14.35 1.84
N GLU A 20 0.54 -13.80 3.03
CA GLU A 20 0.04 -14.29 4.30
C GLU A 20 -1.41 -13.84 4.61
N ASN A 21 -1.92 -12.83 3.90
CA ASN A 21 -3.21 -12.22 4.20
C ASN A 21 -4.15 -12.26 3.00
N LYS A 22 -5.42 -12.58 3.25
CA LYS A 22 -6.49 -12.48 2.26
C LYS A 22 -7.32 -11.24 2.51
N PHE A 23 -7.53 -10.44 1.47
CA PHE A 23 -8.29 -9.20 1.55
C PHE A 23 -9.51 -9.27 0.63
N GLU A 24 -10.67 -8.89 1.16
CA GLU A 24 -11.93 -8.85 0.42
C GLU A 24 -12.10 -7.50 -0.32
N LEU A 25 -11.45 -6.43 0.16
CA LEU A 25 -11.53 -5.07 -0.37
C LEU A 25 -10.15 -4.47 -0.69
N VAL A 26 -10.05 -3.72 -1.80
CA VAL A 26 -8.81 -3.06 -2.21
C VAL A 26 -8.45 -1.88 -1.30
N GLU A 27 -9.44 -1.29 -0.65
CA GLU A 27 -9.31 -0.25 0.36
C GLU A 27 -8.62 -0.77 1.60
N THR A 28 -9.11 -1.89 2.17
CA THR A 28 -8.50 -2.53 3.35
C THR A 28 -7.08 -2.99 3.05
N PHE A 29 -6.86 -3.51 1.83
CA PHE A 29 -5.54 -3.87 1.37
C PHE A 29 -4.58 -2.68 1.34
N ALA A 30 -5.00 -1.57 0.72
CA ALA A 30 -4.20 -0.35 0.64
C ALA A 30 -3.90 0.21 2.04
N GLU A 31 -4.90 0.25 2.92
CA GLU A 31 -4.76 0.76 4.29
C GLU A 31 -3.74 -0.04 5.09
N LYS A 32 -3.80 -1.39 5.00
CA LYS A 32 -2.90 -2.26 5.73
C LYS A 32 -1.45 -2.18 5.25
N ILE A 33 -1.23 -2.01 3.95
CA ILE A 33 0.10 -1.74 3.41
C ILE A 33 0.60 -0.39 3.92
N ALA A 34 -0.21 0.67 3.85
CA ALA A 34 0.22 2.00 4.29
C ALA A 34 0.55 2.03 5.79
N GLU A 35 -0.27 1.40 6.63
CA GLU A 35 -0.03 1.26 8.07
C GLU A 35 1.31 0.56 8.34
N MET A 36 1.56 -0.59 7.71
CA MET A 36 2.82 -1.33 7.86
C MET A 36 4.02 -0.50 7.40
N VAL A 37 3.94 0.17 6.25
CA VAL A 37 5.07 0.96 5.75
C VAL A 37 5.40 2.12 6.70
N ILE A 38 4.39 2.81 7.23
CA ILE A 38 4.61 3.90 8.16
C ILE A 38 5.20 3.39 9.48
N LYS A 39 4.61 2.34 10.08
CA LYS A 39 5.03 1.83 11.40
C LYS A 39 6.36 1.09 11.37
N ASP A 40 6.58 0.22 10.39
CA ASP A 40 7.75 -0.67 10.37
C ASP A 40 9.00 0.02 9.76
N PHE A 41 8.82 1.08 8.97
CA PHE A 41 9.91 1.75 8.26
C PHE A 41 10.08 3.25 8.62
N ASP A 42 9.38 3.71 9.66
CA ASP A 42 9.46 5.10 10.18
C ASP A 42 9.25 6.16 9.09
N VAL A 43 8.24 5.92 8.24
CA VAL A 43 7.91 6.80 7.11
C VAL A 43 6.87 7.82 7.54
N ASN A 44 7.23 9.10 7.51
CA ASN A 44 6.32 10.18 7.92
C ASN A 44 5.14 10.42 6.97
N TRP A 45 5.28 10.08 5.69
CA TRP A 45 4.23 10.25 4.68
C TRP A 45 4.40 9.26 3.53
N ILE A 46 3.29 8.69 3.09
CA ILE A 46 3.21 7.80 1.93
C ILE A 46 2.04 8.19 1.03
N LYS A 47 2.27 8.10 -0.28
CA LYS A 47 1.24 8.04 -1.30
C LYS A 47 1.27 6.65 -1.95
N LEU A 48 0.20 5.88 -1.75
CA LEU A 48 0.10 4.51 -2.23
C LEU A 48 -0.98 4.43 -3.31
N ARG A 49 -0.63 3.83 -4.45
CA ARG A 49 -1.59 3.42 -5.50
C ARG A 49 -1.70 1.91 -5.51
N VAL A 50 -2.91 1.41 -5.35
CA VAL A 50 -3.25 -0.01 -5.54
C VAL A 50 -4.13 -0.12 -6.77
N SER A 51 -3.72 -0.97 -7.71
CA SER A 51 -4.43 -1.23 -8.96
C SER A 51 -4.89 -2.69 -8.99
N LYS A 52 -6.13 -2.91 -9.44
CA LYS A 52 -6.75 -4.22 -9.70
C LYS A 52 -7.12 -4.31 -11.18
N PRO A 53 -6.12 -4.52 -12.06
CA PRO A 53 -6.35 -4.62 -13.49
C PRO A 53 -7.29 -5.78 -13.82
N GLY A 54 -8.16 -5.58 -14.81
CA GLY A 54 -9.09 -6.62 -15.27
C GLY A 54 -10.30 -6.88 -14.37
N ALA A 55 -10.46 -6.15 -13.26
CA ALA A 55 -11.65 -6.29 -12.41
C ALA A 55 -12.95 -5.86 -13.10
N LEU A 56 -12.89 -4.91 -14.04
CA LEU A 56 -14.02 -4.51 -14.86
C LEU A 56 -13.77 -4.88 -16.32
N ARG A 57 -14.72 -5.64 -16.89
CA ARG A 57 -14.80 -5.81 -18.34
C ARG A 57 -14.97 -4.40 -18.93
N PHE A 58 -14.09 -4.00 -19.85
CA PHE A 58 -14.02 -2.65 -20.47
C PHE A 58 -13.23 -1.56 -19.73
N SER A 59 -12.63 -1.80 -18.56
CA SER A 59 -11.63 -0.86 -17.99
C SER A 59 -10.22 -1.38 -18.17
N LYS A 60 -9.27 -0.46 -18.44
CA LYS A 60 -7.83 -0.77 -18.43
C LYS A 60 -7.32 -1.04 -17.01
N ASP A 61 -7.86 -0.34 -16.02
CA ASP A 61 -7.45 -0.43 -14.62
C ASP A 61 -8.54 0.13 -13.70
N VAL A 62 -8.62 -0.37 -12.47
CA VAL A 62 -9.40 0.23 -11.38
C VAL A 62 -8.63 0.07 -10.09
N GLY A 63 -8.84 0.95 -9.13
CA GLY A 63 -8.08 0.89 -7.91
C GLY A 63 -8.28 2.10 -7.03
N VAL A 64 -7.41 2.24 -6.04
CA VAL A 64 -7.45 3.32 -5.06
C VAL A 64 -6.09 4.00 -4.97
N ILE A 65 -6.12 5.29 -4.68
CA ILE A 65 -4.94 6.07 -4.31
C ILE A 65 -5.22 6.64 -2.93
N ILE A 66 -4.34 6.35 -1.97
CA ILE A 66 -4.42 6.88 -0.62
C ILE A 66 -3.16 7.66 -0.28
N GLU A 67 -3.32 8.65 0.58
CA GLU A 67 -2.23 9.41 1.18
C GLU A 67 -2.37 9.30 2.70
N ARG A 68 -1.27 8.96 3.38
CA ARG A 68 -1.23 8.73 4.81
C ARG A 68 0.02 9.35 5.41
N THR A 69 -0.11 9.77 6.66
CA THR A 69 0.94 10.29 7.52
C THR A 69 1.02 9.46 8.79
N SER A 70 2.10 9.60 9.55
CA SER A 70 2.24 8.93 10.85
C SER A 70 1.08 9.23 11.80
N LYS A 71 0.48 10.42 11.70
CA LYS A 71 -0.66 10.86 12.51
C LYS A 71 -1.95 10.08 12.24
N ASP A 72 -2.08 9.48 11.06
CA ASP A 72 -3.28 8.71 10.71
C ASP A 72 -3.33 7.34 11.43
N TYR A 73 -2.24 6.94 12.10
CA TYR A 73 -2.08 5.64 12.75
C TYR A 73 -1.66 5.71 14.23
N GLU A 74 -1.83 6.87 14.85
CA GLU A 74 -1.67 7.08 16.30
C GLU A 74 -2.74 6.34 17.11
#